data_AF-A0A6V8SLN3-F1
#
_entry.id   AF-A0A6V8SLN3-F1
#
_cell.length_a   1.000
_cell.length_b   1.000
_cell.length_c   1.000
_cell.angle_alpha   90.00
_cell.angle_beta   90.00
_cell.angle_gamma   90.00
#
_symmetry.space_group_name_H-M   'P 1'
#
loop_
_entity.id
_entity.type
_entity.pdbx_description
1 polymer ?
#
loop_
_entity_poly.entity_id
_entity_poly.type
_entity_poly.pdbx_seq_one_letter_code
_entity_poly.pdbx_strand_id
1 'polypeptide(L)'
;MNNFFTIYKKELIDIFRDRKTIIFSILLPILIYPVMFGLVNYMMKDMQSDIEKKLDLGIKGNKDSAIVSILKEQKNITLHYDDNLDEKLKKGDVSLIIDIPNEFDQNINDFKPTTLKLVYDKDSNKSSMAASSIRAIFDSYYKSIVNARIESKGLEKNFLNPFDIQQVTTENVKDSDQGLGSVMIGMLPTFIIIFMLTPTLTIAADFIAGEKERGTFEPLLSTSVSRMSIMWGKLATLATVSIIALVASMTAMGGSLKYNFKLGNALNVTPKALVLIALFSVFVLISVCAVEMAISIYAKSIKEANSFLGGITAPVFILSYIPFMMDAKTVKWIYFNIPIVNVVVLMKEFLVGIFNTQHILVVAAWHIVYVILSILFVKIMFSREEVIFRS
;
A
#
# COMPACT_ATOMS: atom_id res chain seq x y z
N MET A 1 -30.88 -36.03 0.87
CA MET A 1 -29.74 -35.10 0.77
C MET A 1 -29.93 -34.01 1.80
N ASN A 2 -28.89 -33.67 2.56
CA ASN A 2 -28.99 -32.61 3.58
C ASN A 2 -29.27 -31.27 2.87
N ASN A 3 -30.40 -30.61 3.19
CA ASN A 3 -30.91 -29.45 2.46
C ASN A 3 -29.88 -28.32 2.30
N PHE A 4 -28.99 -28.17 3.30
CA PHE A 4 -27.83 -27.28 3.26
C PHE A 4 -26.94 -27.50 2.01
N PHE A 5 -26.52 -28.75 1.75
CA PHE A 5 -25.62 -29.05 0.63
C PHE A 5 -26.31 -28.86 -0.72
N THR A 6 -27.61 -29.11 -0.80
CA THR A 6 -28.40 -28.84 -2.01
C THR A 6 -28.38 -27.36 -2.36
N ILE A 7 -28.65 -26.49 -1.38
CA ILE A 7 -28.63 -25.03 -1.57
C ILE A 7 -27.21 -24.57 -1.90
N TYR A 8 -26.22 -24.93 -1.08
CA TYR A 8 -24.82 -24.56 -1.30
C TYR A 8 -24.33 -24.89 -2.72
N LYS A 9 -24.60 -26.12 -3.19
CA LYS A 9 -24.20 -26.56 -4.53
C LYS A 9 -24.94 -25.76 -5.63
N LYS A 10 -26.24 -25.52 -5.48
CA LYS A 10 -27.03 -24.74 -6.44
C LYS A 10 -26.48 -23.32 -6.55
N GLU A 11 -26.31 -22.64 -5.43
CA GLU A 11 -25.83 -21.26 -5.38
C GLU A 11 -24.40 -21.13 -5.93
N LEU A 12 -23.50 -22.08 -5.64
CA LEU A 12 -22.16 -22.09 -6.23
C LEU A 12 -22.21 -22.22 -7.76
N ILE A 13 -23.03 -23.16 -8.27
CA ILE A 13 -23.17 -23.36 -9.71
C ILE A 13 -23.69 -22.09 -10.39
N ASP A 14 -24.65 -21.40 -9.78
CA ASP A 14 -25.22 -20.17 -10.32
C ASP A 14 -24.15 -19.05 -10.39
N ILE A 15 -23.37 -18.85 -9.32
CA ILE A 15 -22.25 -17.89 -9.31
C ILE A 15 -21.22 -18.21 -10.38
N PHE A 16 -20.79 -19.47 -10.47
CA PHE A 16 -19.77 -19.87 -11.45
C PHE A 16 -20.28 -19.89 -12.90
N ARG A 17 -21.59 -19.80 -13.12
CA ARG A 17 -22.18 -19.63 -14.45
C ARG A 17 -22.32 -18.16 -14.85
N ASP A 18 -22.43 -17.26 -13.88
CA ASP A 18 -22.45 -15.83 -14.16
C ASP A 18 -21.04 -15.31 -14.47
N ARG A 19 -20.79 -15.14 -15.77
CA ARG A 19 -19.53 -14.59 -16.29
C ARG A 19 -19.21 -13.22 -15.70
N LYS A 20 -20.21 -12.36 -15.48
CA LYS A 20 -19.96 -11.03 -14.92
C LYS A 20 -19.45 -11.17 -13.50
N THR A 21 -20.12 -11.99 -12.69
CA THR A 21 -19.71 -12.24 -11.31
C THR A 21 -18.28 -12.79 -11.24
N ILE A 22 -17.91 -13.79 -12.06
CA ILE A 22 -16.51 -14.29 -12.10
C ILE A 22 -15.53 -13.19 -12.51
N ILE A 23 -15.85 -12.41 -13.54
CA ILE A 23 -14.96 -11.35 -14.03
C ILE A 23 -14.71 -10.31 -12.94
N PHE A 24 -15.77 -9.81 -12.29
CA PHE A 24 -15.64 -8.76 -11.28
C PHE A 24 -15.06 -9.28 -9.96
N SER A 25 -15.35 -10.53 -9.59
CA SER A 25 -14.93 -11.06 -8.29
C SER A 25 -13.55 -11.73 -8.29
N ILE A 26 -13.15 -12.36 -9.39
CA ILE A 26 -11.89 -13.12 -9.48
C ILE A 26 -10.93 -12.46 -10.47
N LEU A 27 -11.38 -12.20 -11.70
CA LEU A 27 -10.47 -11.74 -12.77
C LEU A 27 -9.99 -10.29 -12.56
N LEU A 28 -10.89 -9.41 -12.11
CA LEU A 28 -10.59 -7.99 -11.93
C LEU A 28 -9.49 -7.77 -10.87
N PRO A 29 -9.54 -8.37 -9.66
CA PRO A 29 -8.42 -8.29 -8.72
C PRO A 29 -7.10 -8.84 -9.29
N ILE A 30 -7.14 -9.94 -10.05
CA ILE A 30 -5.93 -10.49 -10.67
C ILE A 30 -5.30 -9.50 -11.64
N LEU A 31 -6.12 -8.76 -12.40
CA LEU A 31 -5.65 -7.77 -13.38
C LEU A 31 -5.25 -6.44 -12.72
N ILE A 32 -5.94 -6.03 -11.65
CA ILE A 32 -5.73 -4.73 -11.04
C ILE A 32 -4.36 -4.60 -10.39
N TYR A 33 -3.81 -5.66 -9.78
CA TYR A 33 -2.48 -5.58 -9.14
C TYR A 33 -1.33 -5.37 -10.12
N PRO A 34 -1.20 -6.12 -11.23
CA PRO A 34 -0.22 -5.85 -12.28
C PRO A 34 -0.32 -4.43 -12.83
N VAL A 35 -1.54 -3.98 -13.12
CA VAL A 35 -1.78 -2.65 -13.68
C VAL A 35 -1.44 -1.56 -12.67
N MET A 36 -1.95 -1.65 -11.44
CA MET A 36 -1.74 -0.65 -10.39
C MET A 36 -0.26 -0.55 -10.00
N PHE A 37 0.41 -1.67 -9.73
CA PHE A 37 1.85 -1.65 -9.40
C PHE A 37 2.71 -1.28 -10.59
N GLY A 38 2.32 -1.66 -11.81
CA GLY A 38 2.97 -1.22 -13.04
C GLY A 38 2.89 0.28 -13.24
N LEU A 39 1.71 0.88 -13.04
CA LEU A 39 1.49 2.33 -13.09
C LEU A 39 2.29 3.06 -12.01
N VAL A 40 2.26 2.60 -10.76
CA VAL A 40 3.04 3.19 -9.66
C VAL A 40 4.53 3.14 -9.97
N ASN A 41 5.05 1.98 -10.38
CA ASN A 41 6.45 1.81 -10.76
C ASN A 41 6.83 2.68 -11.98
N TYR A 42 5.95 2.81 -12.97
CA TYR A 42 6.15 3.67 -14.12
C TYR A 42 6.22 5.15 -13.72
N MET A 43 5.24 5.66 -12.97
CA MET A 43 5.23 7.05 -12.49
C MET A 43 6.45 7.37 -11.63
N MET A 44 6.88 6.43 -10.78
CA MET A 44 8.09 6.61 -9.97
C MET A 44 9.36 6.66 -10.83
N LYS A 45 9.49 5.76 -11.79
CA LYS A 45 10.62 5.76 -12.74
C LYS A 45 10.63 6.99 -13.62
N ASP A 46 9.46 7.45 -14.04
CA ASP A 46 9.30 8.67 -14.84
C ASP A 46 9.79 9.88 -14.04
N MET A 47 9.30 10.04 -12.81
CA MET A 47 9.73 11.09 -11.88
C MET A 47 11.23 11.06 -11.58
N GLN A 48 11.82 9.86 -11.43
CA GLN A 48 13.27 9.71 -11.25
C GLN A 48 14.03 10.00 -12.55
N SER A 49 13.52 9.55 -13.70
CA SER A 49 14.18 9.74 -14.99
C SER A 49 14.17 11.20 -15.44
N ASP A 50 13.16 11.99 -15.07
CA ASP A 50 13.14 13.43 -15.31
C ASP A 50 14.30 14.15 -14.62
N ILE A 51 14.69 13.67 -13.44
CA ILE A 51 15.84 14.20 -12.68
C ILE A 51 17.16 13.66 -13.26
N GLU A 52 17.20 12.39 -13.66
CA GLU A 52 18.41 11.76 -14.21
C GLU A 52 18.72 12.19 -15.65
N LYS A 53 17.72 12.53 -16.47
CA LYS A 53 17.91 12.89 -17.89
C LYS A 53 18.20 14.38 -18.08
N LYS A 54 17.53 15.26 -17.33
CA LYS A 54 17.70 16.71 -17.49
C LYS A 54 17.34 17.49 -16.24
N LEU A 55 18.38 17.97 -15.55
CA LEU A 55 18.29 18.86 -14.42
C LEU A 55 18.58 20.30 -14.89
N ASP A 56 17.53 21.09 -15.04
CA ASP A 56 17.66 22.51 -15.36
C ASP A 56 17.96 23.28 -14.07
N LEU A 57 19.17 23.84 -13.97
CA LEU A 57 19.64 24.58 -12.80
C LEU A 57 19.87 26.06 -13.13
N GLY A 58 19.43 26.95 -12.25
CA GLY A 58 19.76 28.36 -12.31
C GLY A 58 21.03 28.65 -11.52
N ILE A 59 21.98 29.38 -12.10
CA ILE A 59 23.17 29.85 -11.38
C ILE A 59 23.05 31.37 -11.16
N LYS A 60 23.11 31.78 -9.89
CA LYS A 60 23.17 33.18 -9.46
C LYS A 60 24.54 33.47 -8.85
N GLY A 61 25.11 34.64 -9.12
CA GLY A 61 26.43 35.04 -8.64
C GLY A 61 27.58 34.58 -9.55
N ASN A 62 28.62 33.96 -8.99
CA ASN A 62 29.84 33.60 -9.73
C ASN A 62 29.59 32.45 -10.72
N LYS A 63 29.72 32.74 -12.03
CA LYS A 63 29.48 31.80 -13.14
C LYS A 63 30.71 30.96 -13.52
N ASP A 64 31.90 31.39 -13.07
CA ASP A 64 33.19 30.78 -13.43
C ASP A 64 33.82 29.99 -12.27
N SER A 65 33.05 29.75 -11.20
CA SER A 65 33.52 29.00 -10.05
C SER A 65 33.80 27.52 -10.37
N ALA A 66 34.73 26.91 -9.63
CA ALA A 66 35.07 25.51 -9.76
C ALA A 66 33.86 24.57 -9.58
N ILE A 67 32.87 24.97 -8.78
CA ILE A 67 31.61 24.24 -8.61
C ILE A 67 30.81 24.20 -9.91
N VAL A 68 30.78 25.30 -10.66
CA VAL A 68 30.05 25.37 -11.93
C VAL A 68 30.68 24.42 -12.96
N SER A 69 32.01 24.28 -12.94
CA SER A 69 32.72 23.32 -13.79
C SER A 69 32.33 21.86 -13.46
N ILE A 70 32.26 21.51 -12.18
CA ILE A 70 31.83 20.17 -11.73
C ILE A 70 30.40 19.88 -12.16
N LEU A 71 29.52 20.88 -12.11
CA LEU A 71 28.14 20.75 -12.58
C LEU A 71 28.06 20.61 -14.11
N LYS A 72 28.92 21.32 -14.87
CA LYS A 72 29.01 21.20 -16.34
C LYS A 72 29.51 19.84 -16.80
N GLU A 73 30.36 19.18 -16.02
CA GLU A 73 30.86 17.83 -16.32
C GLU A 73 29.76 16.76 -16.22
N GLN A 74 28.66 17.05 -15.50
CA GLN A 74 27.51 16.17 -15.41
C GLN A 74 26.67 16.25 -16.69
N LYS A 75 26.58 15.14 -17.43
CA LYS A 75 25.87 15.08 -18.72
C LYS A 75 24.37 15.38 -18.64
N ASN A 76 23.79 15.30 -17.45
CA ASN A 76 22.37 15.51 -17.21
C ASN A 76 22.04 16.91 -16.68
N ILE A 77 23.00 17.82 -16.51
CA ILE A 77 22.77 19.15 -15.95
C ILE A 77 22.78 20.21 -17.07
N THR A 78 21.71 21.00 -17.16
CA THR A 78 21.64 22.18 -18.03
C THR A 78 21.64 23.43 -17.17
N LEU A 79 22.62 24.31 -17.38
CA LEU A 79 22.78 25.53 -16.59
C LEU A 79 22.15 26.74 -17.29
N HIS A 80 21.32 27.46 -16.55
CA HIS A 80 20.66 28.70 -16.95
C HIS A 80 21.26 29.87 -16.16
N TYR A 81 21.53 30.98 -16.83
CA TYR A 81 22.20 32.15 -16.26
C TYR A 81 21.36 33.43 -16.37
N ASP A 82 20.06 33.28 -16.61
CA ASP A 82 19.15 34.40 -16.86
C ASP A 82 18.95 35.24 -15.61
N ASP A 83 18.51 36.49 -15.77
CA ASP A 83 18.19 37.35 -14.62
C ASP A 83 16.82 37.00 -13.99
N ASN A 84 15.98 36.26 -14.71
CA ASN A 84 14.62 35.90 -14.28
C ASN A 84 14.50 34.47 -13.71
N LEU A 85 15.53 34.01 -12.99
CA LEU A 85 15.56 32.64 -12.43
C LEU A 85 14.46 32.41 -11.40
N ASP A 86 14.12 33.42 -10.60
CA ASP A 86 13.09 33.31 -9.57
C ASP A 86 11.69 33.03 -10.15
N GLU A 87 11.31 33.64 -11.28
CA GLU A 87 10.05 33.30 -11.97
C GLU A 87 10.13 31.96 -12.69
N LYS A 88 11.29 31.63 -13.29
CA LYS A 88 11.49 30.33 -13.94
C LYS A 88 11.42 29.17 -12.95
N LEU A 89 11.90 29.37 -11.72
CA LEU A 89 11.76 28.40 -10.63
C LEU A 89 10.28 28.21 -10.26
N LYS A 90 9.52 29.31 -10.12
CA LYS A 90 8.07 29.26 -9.83
C LYS A 90 7.25 28.63 -10.96
N LYS A 91 7.67 28.81 -12.22
CA LYS A 91 7.03 28.20 -13.40
C LYS A 91 7.43 26.73 -13.61
N GLY A 92 8.47 26.26 -12.91
CA GLY A 92 9.00 24.90 -13.04
C GLY A 92 9.95 24.70 -14.23
N ASP A 93 10.33 25.77 -14.93
CA ASP A 93 11.31 25.75 -16.04
C ASP A 93 12.73 25.48 -15.52
N VAL A 94 13.02 25.97 -14.31
CA VAL A 94 14.26 25.69 -13.56
C VAL A 94 13.87 24.90 -12.32
N SER A 95 14.61 23.82 -12.06
CA SER A 95 14.32 22.92 -10.93
C SER A 95 14.99 23.37 -9.64
N LEU A 96 16.09 24.12 -9.70
CA LEU A 96 16.81 24.60 -8.51
C LEU A 96 17.66 25.81 -8.87
N ILE A 97 17.74 26.80 -7.99
CA ILE A 97 18.68 27.92 -8.12
C ILE A 97 19.82 27.73 -7.12
N ILE A 98 21.06 27.88 -7.59
CA ILE A 98 22.27 27.84 -6.80
C ILE A 98 22.83 29.26 -6.77
N ASP A 99 22.86 29.85 -5.57
CA ASP A 99 23.44 31.18 -5.34
C ASP A 99 24.86 31.03 -4.81
N ILE A 100 25.83 31.38 -5.66
CA ILE A 100 27.27 31.25 -5.45
C ILE A 100 27.87 32.63 -5.19
N PRO A 101 28.37 32.92 -3.97
CA PRO A 101 29.03 34.20 -3.69
C PRO A 101 30.20 34.48 -4.65
N ASN A 102 30.40 35.74 -5.05
CA ASN A 102 31.49 36.12 -5.97
C ASN A 102 32.87 35.69 -5.45
N GLU A 103 33.08 35.79 -4.14
CA GLU A 103 34.33 35.45 -3.46
C GLU A 103 34.45 33.95 -3.12
N PHE A 104 33.59 33.08 -3.66
CA PHE A 104 33.54 31.66 -3.26
C PHE A 104 34.89 30.96 -3.43
N ASP A 105 35.48 30.93 -4.64
CA ASP A 105 36.73 30.20 -4.88
C ASP A 105 37.92 30.84 -4.15
N GLN A 106 37.93 32.17 -4.04
CA GLN A 106 38.98 32.90 -3.32
C GLN A 106 38.95 32.57 -1.83
N ASN A 107 37.77 32.56 -1.21
CA ASN A 107 37.62 32.16 0.19
C ASN A 107 37.99 30.68 0.41
N ILE A 108 37.70 29.80 -0.55
CA ILE A 108 38.14 28.40 -0.48
C ILE A 108 39.67 28.28 -0.53
N ASN A 109 40.35 29.05 -1.37
CA ASN A 109 41.81 29.07 -1.46
C ASN A 109 42.47 29.73 -0.23
N ASP A 110 41.84 30.77 0.32
CA ASP A 110 42.29 31.50 1.52
C ASP A 110 42.01 30.76 2.85
N PHE A 111 41.49 29.53 2.79
CA PHE A 111 41.04 28.76 3.96
C PHE A 111 39.95 29.45 4.80
N LYS A 112 39.16 30.34 4.20
CA LYS A 112 38.02 31.02 4.84
C LYS A 112 36.71 30.25 4.61
N PRO A 113 35.78 30.26 5.58
CA PRO A 113 34.45 29.67 5.39
C PRO A 113 33.61 30.52 4.44
N THR A 114 32.77 29.87 3.65
CA THR A 114 31.80 30.50 2.74
C THR A 114 30.51 29.70 2.71
N THR A 115 29.39 30.32 2.34
CA THR A 115 28.05 29.71 2.36
C THR A 115 27.44 29.72 0.97
N LEU A 116 27.04 28.55 0.49
CA LEU A 116 26.24 28.37 -0.72
C LEU A 116 24.76 28.31 -0.35
N LYS A 117 23.89 28.94 -1.13
CA LYS A 117 22.43 28.82 -0.92
C LYS A 117 21.81 28.03 -2.06
N LEU A 118 21.03 27.01 -1.70
CA LEU A 118 20.20 26.24 -2.61
C LEU A 118 18.75 26.73 -2.45
N VAL A 119 18.23 27.41 -3.46
CA VAL A 119 16.85 27.92 -3.47
C VAL A 119 16.00 26.99 -4.31
N TYR A 120 15.05 26.31 -3.66
CA TYR A 120 14.15 25.34 -4.27
C TYR A 120 12.69 25.68 -3.95
N ASP A 121 11.78 25.18 -4.77
CA ASP A 121 10.35 25.24 -4.54
C ASP A 121 9.91 24.02 -3.72
N LYS A 122 9.44 24.27 -2.49
CA LYS A 122 8.96 23.22 -1.58
C LYS A 122 7.66 22.55 -2.07
N ASP A 123 6.89 23.24 -2.90
CA ASP A 123 5.60 22.74 -3.40
C ASP A 123 5.80 21.90 -4.68
N SER A 124 7.03 21.86 -5.20
CA SER A 124 7.45 21.04 -6.33
C SER A 124 8.32 19.86 -5.88
N ASN A 125 7.79 18.64 -6.05
CA ASN A 125 8.56 17.41 -5.81
C ASN A 125 9.84 17.36 -6.64
N LYS A 126 9.76 17.79 -7.92
CA LYS A 126 10.91 17.86 -8.83
C LYS A 126 12.01 18.77 -8.28
N SER A 127 11.63 19.94 -7.75
CA SER A 127 12.58 20.91 -7.18
C SER A 127 13.20 20.43 -5.87
N SER A 128 12.40 19.82 -4.99
CA SER A 128 12.87 19.25 -3.72
C SER A 128 13.85 18.08 -3.93
N MET A 129 13.57 17.22 -4.92
CA MET A 129 14.48 16.14 -5.29
C MET A 129 15.75 16.67 -5.96
N ALA A 130 15.66 17.68 -6.84
CA ALA A 130 16.81 18.34 -7.44
C ALA A 130 17.75 18.93 -6.38
N ALA A 131 17.21 19.60 -5.35
CA ALA A 131 17.97 20.13 -4.22
C ALA A 131 18.74 19.01 -3.49
N SER A 132 18.09 17.87 -3.26
CA SER A 132 18.69 16.71 -2.59
C SER A 132 19.82 16.09 -3.41
N SER A 133 19.61 15.93 -4.73
CA SER A 133 20.64 15.41 -5.65
C SER A 133 21.86 16.33 -5.73
N ILE A 134 21.66 17.64 -5.85
CA ILE A 134 22.76 18.62 -5.92
C ILE A 134 23.52 18.71 -4.60
N ARG A 135 22.82 18.61 -3.46
CA ARG A 135 23.46 18.54 -2.15
C ARG A 135 24.41 17.35 -2.04
N ALA A 136 24.04 16.17 -2.56
CA ALA A 136 24.93 15.01 -2.56
C ALA A 136 26.21 15.24 -3.39
N ILE A 137 26.11 15.92 -4.54
CA ILE A 137 27.27 16.32 -5.35
C ILE A 137 28.16 17.30 -4.56
N PHE A 138 27.55 18.30 -3.93
CA PHE A 138 28.28 19.31 -3.16
C PHE A 138 28.93 18.75 -1.91
N ASP A 139 28.31 17.77 -1.22
CA ASP A 139 28.92 17.08 -0.09
C ASP A 139 30.15 16.27 -0.52
N SER A 140 30.13 15.67 -1.72
CA SER A 140 31.29 14.99 -2.30
C SER A 140 32.43 15.98 -2.60
N TYR A 141 32.11 17.12 -3.19
CA TYR A 141 33.08 18.19 -3.47
C TYR A 141 33.64 18.82 -2.19
N TYR A 142 32.80 19.05 -1.18
CA TYR A 142 33.23 19.52 0.14
C TYR A 142 34.26 18.56 0.74
N LYS A 143 34.02 17.25 0.69
CA LYS A 143 34.96 16.23 1.16
C LYS A 143 36.27 16.24 0.37
N SER A 144 36.23 16.47 -0.95
CA SER A 144 37.46 16.54 -1.75
C SER A 144 38.32 17.76 -1.40
N ILE A 145 37.71 18.94 -1.18
CA ILE A 145 38.41 20.14 -0.71
C ILE A 145 39.04 19.89 0.67
N VAL A 146 38.28 19.31 1.60
CA VAL A 146 38.78 18.99 2.95
C VAL A 146 40.00 18.08 2.86
N ASN A 147 39.93 17.01 2.06
CA ASN A 147 41.06 16.09 1.88
C ASN A 147 42.30 16.77 1.28
N ALA A 148 42.12 17.64 0.27
CA ALA A 148 43.23 18.39 -0.32
C ALA A 148 43.90 19.35 0.69
N ARG A 149 43.13 19.96 1.59
CA ARG A 149 43.65 20.83 2.67
C ARG A 149 44.41 20.06 3.75
N ILE A 150 44.02 18.82 4.02
CA ILE A 150 44.73 17.93 4.95
C ILE A 150 46.09 17.54 4.35
N GLU A 151 46.09 17.10 3.08
CA GLU A 151 47.31 16.71 2.35
C GLU A 151 48.31 17.87 2.25
N SER A 152 47.85 19.09 1.95
CA SER A 152 48.74 20.27 1.83
C SER A 152 49.41 20.67 3.15
N LYS A 153 48.85 20.26 4.29
CA LYS A 153 49.45 20.45 5.62
C LYS A 153 50.30 19.27 6.08
N GLY A 154 50.51 18.26 5.22
CA GLY A 154 51.28 17.05 5.55
C GLY A 154 50.61 16.17 6.60
N LEU A 155 49.31 16.33 6.82
CA LEU A 155 48.52 15.53 7.75
C LEU A 155 47.98 14.29 7.02
N GLU A 156 47.84 13.19 7.74
CA GLU A 156 47.23 11.98 7.18
C GLU A 156 45.72 12.16 7.01
N LYS A 157 45.12 11.53 6.00
CA LYS A 157 43.66 11.57 5.72
C LYS A 157 42.79 11.14 6.90
N ASN A 158 43.34 10.30 7.77
CA ASN A 158 42.66 9.78 8.95
C ASN A 158 42.64 10.79 10.12
N PHE A 159 43.34 11.93 10.00
CA PHE A 159 43.41 12.95 11.04
C PHE A 159 42.03 13.58 11.36
N LEU A 160 41.18 13.80 10.35
CA LEU A 160 39.83 14.37 10.53
C LEU A 160 38.70 13.33 10.47
N ASN A 161 38.99 12.11 9.99
CA ASN A 161 38.02 11.02 9.90
C ASN A 161 38.39 9.92 10.91
N PRO A 162 38.19 10.14 12.22
CA PRO A 162 38.61 9.21 13.26
C PRO A 162 37.86 7.88 13.26
N PHE A 163 36.76 7.78 12.51
CA PHE A 163 36.00 6.55 12.34
C PHE A 163 35.34 6.51 10.95
N ASP A 164 35.17 5.30 10.44
CA ASP A 164 34.35 4.99 9.26
C ASP A 164 33.01 4.42 9.73
N ILE A 165 31.90 4.93 9.19
CA ILE A 165 30.56 4.41 9.50
C ILE A 165 30.18 3.42 8.42
N GLN A 166 30.30 2.13 8.76
CA GLN A 166 29.81 1.06 7.90
C GLN A 166 28.38 0.71 8.31
N GLN A 167 27.43 0.93 7.40
CA GLN A 167 26.06 0.45 7.57
C GLN A 167 26.03 -1.02 7.16
N VAL A 168 25.87 -1.90 8.15
CA VAL A 168 25.70 -3.33 7.94
C VAL A 168 24.28 -3.71 8.33
N THR A 169 23.53 -4.27 7.39
CA THR A 169 22.19 -4.81 7.63
C THR A 169 22.29 -6.14 8.36
N THR A 170 21.31 -6.46 9.22
CA THR A 170 21.25 -7.75 9.92
C THR A 170 21.04 -8.93 8.95
N GLU A 171 20.58 -8.67 7.73
CA GLU A 171 20.45 -9.65 6.66
C GLU A 171 21.37 -9.28 5.48
N ASN A 172 22.07 -10.27 4.91
CA ASN A 172 22.93 -10.12 3.72
C ASN A 172 22.09 -9.91 2.44
N VAL A 173 21.27 -8.87 2.39
CA VAL A 173 20.54 -8.48 1.19
C VAL A 173 21.31 -7.33 0.55
N LYS A 174 21.83 -7.56 -0.66
CA LYS A 174 22.51 -6.52 -1.44
C LYS A 174 21.62 -5.28 -1.51
N ASP A 175 22.22 -4.14 -1.19
CA ASP A 175 21.62 -2.84 -0.95
C ASP A 175 21.12 -2.14 -2.23
N SER A 176 20.61 -2.91 -3.20
CA SER A 176 20.05 -2.38 -4.44
C SER A 176 18.54 -2.18 -4.27
N ASP A 177 18.08 -0.93 -4.28
CA ASP A 177 16.67 -0.50 -4.41
C ASP A 177 15.69 -0.88 -3.28
N GLN A 178 16.15 -1.00 -2.04
CA GLN A 178 15.28 -1.39 -0.92
C GLN A 178 14.23 -0.33 -0.53
N GLY A 179 14.38 0.94 -0.89
CA GLY A 179 13.48 2.02 -0.45
C GLY A 179 12.03 1.84 -0.93
N LEU A 180 11.81 1.73 -2.24
CA LEU A 180 10.46 1.65 -2.80
C LEU A 180 9.81 0.28 -2.57
N GLY A 181 10.61 -0.78 -2.71
CA GLY A 181 10.17 -2.14 -2.46
C GLY A 181 9.70 -2.34 -1.02
N SER A 182 10.46 -1.84 -0.03
CA SER A 182 10.11 -1.97 1.39
C SER A 182 8.84 -1.20 1.75
N VAL A 183 8.65 0.00 1.21
CA VAL A 183 7.41 0.77 1.39
C VAL A 183 6.22 -0.01 0.82
N MET A 184 6.34 -0.57 -0.39
CA MET A 184 5.28 -1.38 -1.00
C MET A 184 4.97 -2.66 -0.21
N ILE A 185 5.98 -3.34 0.35
CA ILE A 185 5.79 -4.50 1.24
C ILE A 185 5.01 -4.08 2.49
N GLY A 186 5.35 -2.93 3.08
CA GLY A 186 4.65 -2.40 4.26
C GLY A 186 3.18 -2.06 4.02
N MET A 187 2.80 -1.81 2.77
CA MET A 187 1.43 -1.50 2.34
C MET A 187 0.58 -2.74 2.05
N LEU A 188 1.20 -3.92 1.93
CA LEU A 188 0.53 -5.16 1.52
C LEU A 188 -0.67 -5.54 2.41
N PRO A 189 -0.58 -5.52 3.76
CA PRO A 189 -1.70 -5.92 4.61
C PRO A 189 -2.96 -5.10 4.37
N THR A 190 -2.80 -3.79 4.19
CA THR A 190 -3.91 -2.87 3.93
C THR A 190 -4.55 -3.17 2.58
N PHE A 191 -3.76 -3.42 1.53
CA PHE A 191 -4.29 -3.80 0.22
C PHE A 191 -4.98 -5.17 0.23
N ILE A 192 -4.44 -6.16 0.95
CA ILE A 192 -5.09 -7.45 1.11
C ILE A 192 -6.52 -7.24 1.63
N ILE A 193 -6.72 -6.48 2.71
CA ILE A 193 -8.06 -6.25 3.26
C ILE A 193 -8.98 -5.50 2.27
N ILE A 194 -8.53 -4.37 1.72
CA ILE A 194 -9.37 -3.52 0.85
C ILE A 194 -9.84 -4.30 -0.39
N PHE A 195 -8.90 -4.95 -1.08
CA PHE A 195 -9.18 -5.59 -2.36
C PHE A 195 -9.80 -6.99 -2.21
N MET A 196 -9.62 -7.65 -1.07
CA MET A 196 -10.34 -8.88 -0.74
C MET A 196 -11.83 -8.63 -0.52
N LEU A 197 -12.19 -7.52 0.13
CA LEU A 197 -13.58 -7.19 0.45
C LEU A 197 -14.35 -6.62 -0.75
N THR A 198 -13.68 -5.95 -1.68
CA THR A 198 -14.37 -5.29 -2.80
C THR A 198 -15.20 -6.26 -3.67
N PRO A 199 -14.69 -7.45 -4.05
CA PRO A 199 -15.46 -8.50 -4.73
C PRO A 199 -16.72 -8.97 -4.00
N THR A 200 -16.66 -9.08 -2.68
CA THR A 200 -17.70 -9.75 -1.88
C THR A 200 -18.96 -8.90 -1.78
N LEU A 201 -18.81 -7.58 -1.79
CA LEU A 201 -19.91 -6.62 -1.74
C LEU A 201 -20.92 -6.81 -2.88
N THR A 202 -20.42 -6.96 -4.11
CA THR A 202 -21.30 -7.08 -5.29
C THR A 202 -22.04 -8.40 -5.31
N ILE A 203 -21.36 -9.49 -4.91
CA ILE A 203 -21.96 -10.82 -4.79
C ILE A 203 -23.01 -10.85 -3.68
N ALA A 204 -22.67 -10.31 -2.50
CA ALA A 204 -23.56 -10.30 -1.35
C ALA A 204 -24.83 -9.48 -1.62
N ALA A 205 -24.73 -8.37 -2.36
CA ALA A 205 -25.87 -7.56 -2.74
C ALA A 205 -26.88 -8.33 -3.61
N ASP A 206 -26.44 -9.08 -4.62
CA ASP A 206 -27.35 -9.83 -5.50
C ASP A 206 -27.97 -11.06 -4.81
N PHE A 207 -27.30 -11.60 -3.78
CA PHE A 207 -27.64 -12.90 -3.20
C PHE A 207 -29.01 -13.00 -2.52
N ILE A 208 -29.46 -11.93 -1.87
CA ILE A 208 -30.75 -11.90 -1.18
C ILE A 208 -31.57 -10.71 -1.68
N ALA A 209 -30.98 -9.51 -1.74
CA ALA A 209 -31.68 -8.36 -2.28
C ALA A 209 -32.06 -8.55 -3.76
N GLY A 210 -31.23 -9.25 -4.55
CA GLY A 210 -31.56 -9.60 -5.93
C GLY A 210 -32.68 -10.64 -6.05
N GLU A 211 -32.72 -11.65 -5.17
CA GLU A 211 -33.83 -12.61 -5.12
C GLU A 211 -35.14 -11.96 -4.63
N LYS A 212 -35.06 -10.97 -3.74
CA LYS A 212 -36.20 -10.16 -3.31
C LYS A 212 -36.73 -9.30 -4.45
N GLU A 213 -35.85 -8.60 -5.15
CA GLU A 213 -36.21 -7.74 -6.29
C GLU A 213 -36.87 -8.54 -7.42
N ARG A 214 -36.45 -9.79 -7.62
CA ARG A 214 -37.03 -10.71 -8.63
C ARG A 214 -38.27 -11.47 -8.14
N GLY A 215 -38.67 -11.30 -6.87
CA GLY A 215 -39.80 -12.02 -6.26
C GLY A 215 -39.59 -13.52 -6.08
N THR A 216 -38.35 -14.02 -6.15
CA THR A 216 -38.03 -15.45 -6.04
C THR A 216 -37.69 -15.89 -4.63
N PHE A 217 -37.47 -14.95 -3.70
CA PHE A 217 -37.11 -15.26 -2.32
C PHE A 217 -38.29 -15.83 -1.50
N GLU A 218 -39.50 -15.29 -1.66
CA GLU A 218 -40.69 -15.73 -0.91
C GLU A 218 -41.14 -17.17 -1.26
N PRO A 219 -41.15 -17.57 -2.55
CA PRO A 219 -41.39 -18.98 -2.92
C PRO A 219 -40.36 -19.93 -2.31
N LEU A 220 -39.08 -19.53 -2.23
CA LEU A 220 -38.02 -20.34 -1.62
C LEU A 220 -38.28 -20.60 -0.13
N LEU A 221 -38.74 -19.58 0.61
CA LEU A 221 -39.10 -19.69 2.02
C LEU A 221 -40.37 -20.52 2.26
N SER A 222 -41.20 -20.69 1.23
CA SER A 222 -42.41 -21.52 1.26
C SER A 222 -42.14 -23.00 0.98
N THR A 223 -40.90 -23.36 0.62
CA THR A 223 -40.49 -24.76 0.45
C THR A 223 -40.33 -25.49 1.79
N SER A 224 -40.24 -26.82 1.76
CA SER A 224 -40.02 -27.65 2.97
C SER A 224 -38.62 -27.52 3.59
N VAL A 225 -37.79 -26.58 3.10
CA VAL A 225 -36.43 -26.37 3.58
C VAL A 225 -36.42 -25.40 4.75
N SER A 226 -35.70 -25.74 5.82
CA SER A 226 -35.57 -24.84 6.98
C SER A 226 -34.88 -23.52 6.62
N ARG A 227 -35.35 -22.41 7.19
CA ARG A 227 -34.74 -21.07 7.01
C ARG A 227 -33.25 -21.07 7.37
N MET A 228 -32.86 -21.81 8.40
CA MET A 228 -31.46 -21.96 8.81
C MET A 228 -30.62 -22.70 7.77
N SER A 229 -31.16 -23.70 7.08
CA SER A 229 -30.46 -24.38 5.98
C SER A 229 -30.22 -23.43 4.80
N ILE A 230 -31.17 -22.54 4.49
CA ILE A 230 -31.03 -21.50 3.46
C ILE A 230 -29.93 -20.51 3.86
N MET A 231 -29.99 -20.00 5.10
CA MET A 231 -29.00 -19.07 5.63
C MET A 231 -27.58 -19.66 5.58
N TRP A 232 -27.37 -20.85 6.15
CA TRP A 232 -26.05 -21.48 6.16
C TRP A 232 -25.57 -21.82 4.75
N GLY A 233 -26.46 -22.32 3.87
CA GLY A 233 -26.11 -22.65 2.50
C GLY A 233 -25.59 -21.43 1.73
N LYS A 234 -26.32 -20.31 1.81
CA LYS A 234 -25.92 -19.05 1.17
C LYS A 234 -24.66 -18.44 1.80
N LEU A 235 -24.55 -18.43 3.14
CA LEU A 235 -23.34 -17.92 3.82
C LEU A 235 -22.09 -18.74 3.43
N ALA A 236 -22.21 -20.06 3.39
CA ALA A 236 -21.12 -20.95 2.98
C ALA A 236 -20.72 -20.69 1.51
N THR A 237 -21.69 -20.49 0.61
CA THR A 237 -21.39 -20.16 -0.78
C THR A 237 -20.63 -18.84 -0.90
N LEU A 238 -21.09 -17.79 -0.21
CA LEU A 238 -20.43 -16.49 -0.19
C LEU A 238 -19.00 -16.61 0.38
N ALA A 239 -18.83 -17.33 1.48
CA ALA A 239 -17.52 -17.57 2.08
C ALA A 239 -16.56 -18.31 1.13
N THR A 240 -17.02 -19.38 0.47
CA THR A 240 -16.19 -20.15 -0.48
C THR A 240 -15.73 -19.29 -1.65
N VAL A 241 -16.62 -18.53 -2.27
CA VAL A 241 -16.27 -17.67 -3.42
C VAL A 241 -15.29 -16.59 -3.01
N SER A 242 -15.50 -16.00 -1.84
CA SER A 242 -14.60 -15.00 -1.28
C SER A 242 -13.22 -15.58 -0.96
N ILE A 243 -13.12 -16.83 -0.50
CA ILE A 243 -11.83 -17.50 -0.24
C ILE A 243 -11.08 -17.72 -1.56
N ILE A 244 -11.79 -18.11 -2.62
CA ILE A 244 -11.20 -18.25 -3.96
C ILE A 244 -10.68 -16.89 -4.46
N ALA A 245 -11.49 -15.83 -4.31
CA ALA A 245 -11.11 -14.47 -4.66
C ALA A 245 -9.90 -13.97 -3.84
N LEU A 246 -9.84 -14.30 -2.54
CA LEU A 246 -8.70 -13.99 -1.66
C LEU A 246 -7.42 -14.65 -2.16
N VAL A 247 -7.44 -15.96 -2.43
CA VAL A 247 -6.26 -16.71 -2.90
C VAL A 247 -5.80 -16.16 -4.26
N ALA A 248 -6.73 -15.91 -5.17
CA ALA A 248 -6.45 -15.28 -6.46
C ALA A 248 -5.80 -13.89 -6.29
N SER A 249 -6.34 -13.07 -5.38
CA SER A 249 -5.83 -11.73 -5.10
C SER A 249 -4.44 -11.75 -4.48
N MET A 250 -4.22 -12.60 -3.47
CA MET A 250 -2.91 -12.72 -2.81
C MET A 250 -1.83 -13.22 -3.77
N THR A 251 -2.16 -14.20 -4.63
CA THR A 251 -1.22 -14.73 -5.64
C THR A 251 -0.89 -13.69 -6.70
N ALA A 252 -1.89 -12.99 -7.22
CA ALA A 252 -1.69 -11.91 -8.19
C ALA A 252 -0.89 -10.74 -7.62
N MET A 253 -1.18 -10.35 -6.38
CA MET A 253 -0.47 -9.28 -5.68
C MET A 253 1.00 -9.63 -5.44
N GLY A 254 1.28 -10.82 -4.88
CA GLY A 254 2.65 -11.28 -4.66
C GLY A 254 3.45 -11.44 -5.96
N GLY A 255 2.82 -11.98 -7.01
CA GLY A 255 3.43 -12.09 -8.33
C GLY A 255 3.71 -10.72 -8.97
N SER A 256 2.76 -9.79 -8.88
CA SER A 256 2.90 -8.45 -9.43
C SER A 256 4.02 -7.64 -8.76
N LEU A 257 4.15 -7.71 -7.43
CA LEU A 257 5.25 -7.04 -6.72
C LEU A 257 6.62 -7.54 -7.18
N LYS A 258 6.78 -8.86 -7.24
CA LYS A 258 8.03 -9.49 -7.69
C LYS A 258 8.40 -9.05 -9.11
N TYR A 259 7.41 -8.99 -10.01
CA TYR A 259 7.61 -8.58 -11.40
C TYR A 259 7.91 -7.09 -11.55
N ASN A 260 7.09 -6.22 -10.97
CA ASN A 260 7.16 -4.77 -11.19
C ASN A 260 8.34 -4.12 -10.46
N PHE A 261 8.58 -4.47 -9.21
CA PHE A 261 9.60 -3.82 -8.39
C PHE A 261 10.95 -4.55 -8.40
N LYS A 262 11.08 -5.61 -9.21
CA LYS A 262 12.28 -6.48 -9.25
C LYS A 262 12.79 -6.85 -7.86
N LEU A 263 11.86 -6.97 -6.92
CA LEU A 263 12.12 -7.46 -5.57
C LEU A 263 12.67 -8.88 -5.77
N GLY A 264 13.99 -9.06 -5.55
CA GLY A 264 14.65 -10.35 -5.71
C GLY A 264 14.13 -11.37 -4.69
N ASN A 265 15.01 -12.15 -4.08
CA ASN A 265 14.63 -12.94 -2.88
C ASN A 265 14.30 -12.05 -1.64
N ALA A 266 14.22 -10.73 -1.81
CA ALA A 266 13.85 -9.76 -0.77
C ALA A 266 12.38 -9.90 -0.31
N LEU A 267 11.51 -10.57 -1.07
CA LEU A 267 10.24 -11.12 -0.54
C LEU A 267 10.52 -12.45 0.19
N ASN A 268 11.39 -12.44 1.19
CA ASN A 268 11.61 -13.59 2.07
C ASN A 268 10.46 -13.71 3.09
N VAL A 269 9.22 -13.66 2.60
CA VAL A 269 8.06 -13.94 3.42
C VAL A 269 8.11 -15.42 3.74
N THR A 270 8.31 -15.74 5.01
CA THR A 270 8.37 -17.14 5.47
C THR A 270 7.07 -17.85 5.09
N PRO A 271 7.08 -19.12 4.61
CA PRO A 271 5.84 -19.86 4.31
C PRO A 271 4.83 -19.84 5.47
N LYS A 272 5.33 -19.86 6.71
CA LYS A 272 4.56 -19.68 7.94
C LYS A 272 3.77 -18.36 7.97
N ALA A 273 4.38 -17.25 7.56
CA ALA A 273 3.71 -15.95 7.48
C ALA A 273 2.57 -15.97 6.47
N LEU A 274 2.77 -16.56 5.27
CA LEU A 274 1.71 -16.68 4.27
C LEU A 274 0.51 -17.49 4.78
N VAL A 275 0.76 -18.60 5.47
CA VAL A 275 -0.30 -19.43 6.07
C VAL A 275 -1.06 -18.66 7.13
N LEU A 276 -0.37 -17.93 8.02
CA LEU A 276 -1.02 -17.15 9.07
C LEU A 276 -1.81 -15.96 8.49
N ILE A 277 -1.25 -15.25 7.50
CA ILE A 277 -1.98 -14.18 6.80
C ILE A 277 -3.25 -14.74 6.18
N ALA A 278 -3.16 -15.86 5.44
CA ALA A 278 -4.33 -16.50 4.83
C ALA A 278 -5.38 -16.91 5.88
N LEU A 279 -4.94 -17.51 7.00
CA LEU A 279 -5.82 -17.92 8.09
C LEU A 279 -6.58 -16.73 8.70
N PHE A 280 -5.88 -15.65 9.05
CA PHE A 280 -6.49 -14.45 9.62
C PHE A 280 -7.38 -13.73 8.60
N SER A 281 -7.00 -13.69 7.32
CA SER A 281 -7.88 -13.22 6.25
C SER A 281 -9.18 -14.02 6.20
N VAL A 282 -9.15 -15.34 6.33
CA VAL A 282 -10.36 -16.18 6.34
C VAL A 282 -11.29 -15.83 7.51
N PHE A 283 -10.76 -15.56 8.70
CA PHE A 283 -11.59 -15.14 9.82
C PHE A 283 -12.30 -13.79 9.57
N VAL A 284 -11.56 -12.81 9.06
CA VAL A 284 -12.11 -11.51 8.67
C VAL A 284 -13.19 -11.72 7.60
N LEU A 285 -12.90 -12.54 6.60
CA LEU A 285 -13.82 -12.87 5.51
C LEU A 285 -15.17 -13.34 6.04
N ILE A 286 -15.15 -14.38 6.88
CA ILE A 286 -16.38 -14.99 7.39
C ILE A 286 -17.18 -13.95 8.18
N SER A 287 -16.50 -13.12 8.97
CA SER A 287 -17.16 -12.06 9.74
C SER A 287 -17.82 -11.02 8.83
N VAL A 288 -17.13 -10.58 7.77
CA VAL A 288 -17.63 -9.58 6.84
C VAL A 288 -18.74 -10.15 5.95
N CYS A 289 -18.58 -11.34 5.37
CA CYS A 289 -19.63 -11.99 4.58
C CYS A 289 -20.93 -12.18 5.36
N ALA A 290 -20.85 -12.48 6.66
CA ALA A 290 -22.02 -12.52 7.51
C ALA A 290 -22.67 -11.13 7.64
N VAL A 291 -21.90 -10.08 7.93
CA VAL A 291 -22.42 -8.70 7.98
C VAL A 291 -23.04 -8.28 6.63
N GLU A 292 -22.36 -8.54 5.53
CA GLU A 292 -22.84 -8.23 4.17
C GLU A 292 -24.16 -8.94 3.87
N MET A 293 -24.26 -10.22 4.22
CA MET A 293 -25.49 -11.00 4.09
C MET A 293 -26.62 -10.40 4.93
N ALA A 294 -26.34 -10.01 6.18
CA ALA A 294 -27.33 -9.38 7.06
C ALA A 294 -27.91 -8.09 6.44
N ILE A 295 -27.05 -7.28 5.83
CA ILE A 295 -27.44 -6.04 5.14
C ILE A 295 -28.25 -6.35 3.88
N SER A 296 -27.83 -7.36 3.11
CA SER A 296 -28.56 -7.81 1.91
C SER A 296 -29.97 -8.32 2.24
N ILE A 297 -30.16 -9.00 3.39
CA ILE A 297 -31.49 -9.38 3.87
C ILE A 297 -32.32 -8.13 4.18
N TYR A 298 -31.73 -7.09 4.75
CA TYR A 298 -32.47 -5.87 5.12
C TYR A 298 -32.90 -5.03 3.91
N ALA A 299 -32.11 -5.03 2.83
CA ALA A 299 -32.38 -4.24 1.64
C ALA A 299 -33.62 -4.73 0.84
N LYS A 300 -34.30 -3.79 0.18
CA LYS A 300 -35.44 -4.06 -0.72
C LYS A 300 -35.02 -4.34 -2.16
N SER A 301 -33.89 -3.75 -2.57
CA SER A 301 -33.36 -3.86 -3.94
C SER A 301 -31.84 -3.98 -3.94
N ILE A 302 -31.28 -4.43 -5.06
CA ILE A 302 -29.83 -4.50 -5.27
C ILE A 302 -29.19 -3.11 -5.10
N LYS A 303 -29.89 -2.05 -5.52
CA LYS A 303 -29.40 -0.66 -5.37
C LYS A 303 -29.30 -0.23 -3.90
N GLU A 304 -30.34 -0.52 -3.11
CA GLU A 304 -30.34 -0.21 -1.67
C GLU A 304 -29.27 -1.02 -0.93
N ALA A 305 -29.13 -2.31 -1.26
CA ALA A 305 -28.08 -3.17 -0.70
C ALA A 305 -26.69 -2.60 -0.96
N ASN A 306 -26.37 -2.26 -2.21
CA ASN A 306 -25.09 -1.66 -2.56
C ASN A 306 -24.84 -0.32 -1.84
N SER A 307 -25.88 0.50 -1.63
CA SER A 307 -25.75 1.75 -0.90
C SER A 307 -25.39 1.53 0.58
N PHE A 308 -26.05 0.58 1.26
CA PHE A 308 -25.73 0.26 2.65
C PHE A 308 -24.37 -0.41 2.80
N LEU A 309 -24.05 -1.36 1.91
CA LEU A 309 -22.75 -2.03 1.88
C LEU A 309 -21.62 -1.02 1.65
N GLY A 310 -21.80 -0.08 0.72
CA GLY A 310 -20.85 1.02 0.50
C GLY A 310 -20.68 1.94 1.70
N GLY A 311 -21.75 2.19 2.47
CA GLY A 311 -21.68 2.95 3.72
C GLY A 311 -20.85 2.24 4.80
N ILE A 312 -20.93 0.91 4.88
CA ILE A 312 -20.19 0.11 5.87
C ILE A 312 -18.73 -0.14 5.49
N THR A 313 -18.41 -0.15 4.20
CA THR A 313 -17.03 -0.35 3.74
C THR A 313 -16.14 0.87 3.98
N ALA A 314 -16.71 2.09 3.97
CA ALA A 314 -15.93 3.30 4.21
C ALA A 314 -15.21 3.29 5.58
N PRO A 315 -15.87 3.01 6.73
CA PRO A 315 -15.18 2.81 8.00
C PRO A 315 -14.12 1.71 7.96
N VAL A 316 -14.39 0.58 7.29
CA VAL A 316 -13.43 -0.53 7.18
C VAL A 316 -12.16 -0.08 6.45
N PHE A 317 -12.30 0.70 5.38
CA PHE A 317 -11.16 1.24 4.65
C PHE A 317 -10.38 2.24 5.52
N ILE A 318 -11.05 3.19 6.18
CA ILE A 318 -10.41 4.14 7.09
C ILE A 318 -9.59 3.42 8.17
N LEU A 319 -10.18 2.40 8.81
CA LEU A 319 -9.50 1.60 9.82
C LEU A 319 -8.30 0.82 9.23
N SER A 320 -8.44 0.28 8.02
CA SER A 320 -7.35 -0.44 7.33
C SER A 320 -6.16 0.47 6.98
N TYR A 321 -6.39 1.77 6.81
CA TYR A 321 -5.34 2.76 6.56
C TYR A 321 -4.58 3.20 7.83
N ILE A 322 -5.11 2.97 9.04
CA ILE A 322 -4.42 3.40 10.27
C ILE A 322 -3.02 2.78 10.40
N PRO A 323 -2.82 1.46 10.19
CA PRO A 323 -1.49 0.83 10.29
C PRO A 323 -0.58 1.07 9.09
N PHE A 324 -1.05 1.80 8.07
CA PHE A 324 -0.38 1.98 6.80
C PHE A 324 1.07 2.48 6.99
N MET A 325 1.25 3.53 7.79
CA MET A 325 2.57 4.14 8.07
C MET A 325 3.21 3.69 9.39
N MET A 326 2.61 2.76 10.13
CA MET A 326 3.17 2.33 11.43
C MET A 326 4.33 1.35 11.23
N ASP A 327 5.44 1.50 11.96
CA ASP A 327 6.48 0.45 11.95
C ASP A 327 5.96 -0.81 12.69
N ALA A 328 6.15 -1.97 12.08
CA ALA A 328 5.76 -3.27 12.61
C ALA A 328 6.39 -3.57 13.98
N LYS A 329 7.59 -3.04 14.24
CA LYS A 329 8.32 -3.27 15.50
C LYS A 329 7.84 -2.42 16.67
N THR A 330 7.22 -1.27 16.40
CA THR A 330 6.88 -0.27 17.43
C THR A 330 5.37 -0.14 17.65
N VAL A 331 4.58 -1.13 17.23
CA VAL A 331 3.12 -1.02 17.33
C VAL A 331 2.69 -1.10 18.79
N LYS A 332 1.91 -0.10 19.21
CA LYS A 332 1.35 -0.05 20.57
C LYS A 332 0.27 -1.11 20.75
N TRP A 333 0.18 -1.66 21.95
CA TRP A 333 -0.79 -2.68 22.33
C TRP A 333 -2.26 -2.32 22.00
N ILE A 334 -2.61 -1.03 22.06
CA ILE A 334 -3.97 -0.53 21.78
C ILE A 334 -4.47 -0.95 20.40
N TYR A 335 -3.60 -1.01 19.38
CA TYR A 335 -4.00 -1.28 18.01
C TYR A 335 -4.41 -2.74 17.76
N PHE A 336 -3.97 -3.67 18.59
CA PHE A 336 -4.39 -5.08 18.52
C PHE A 336 -5.83 -5.32 19.03
N ASN A 337 -6.44 -4.30 19.64
CA ASN A 337 -7.81 -4.38 20.17
C ASN A 337 -8.84 -3.66 19.29
N ILE A 338 -8.40 -2.92 18.27
CA ILE A 338 -9.29 -2.18 17.38
C ILE A 338 -9.68 -3.10 16.20
N PRO A 339 -10.97 -3.29 15.90
CA PRO A 339 -11.41 -4.11 14.76
C PRO A 339 -10.76 -3.64 13.45
N ILE A 340 -10.44 -4.57 12.55
CA ILE A 340 -9.78 -4.34 11.25
C ILE A 340 -8.33 -3.84 11.38
N VAL A 341 -8.05 -2.86 12.23
CA VAL A 341 -6.70 -2.40 12.55
C VAL A 341 -5.85 -3.55 13.08
N ASN A 342 -6.43 -4.34 14.00
CA ASN A 342 -5.74 -5.42 14.69
C ASN A 342 -5.17 -6.49 13.74
N VAL A 343 -5.93 -6.88 12.72
CA VAL A 343 -5.51 -7.88 11.74
C VAL A 343 -4.50 -7.32 10.75
N VAL A 344 -4.66 -6.06 10.33
CA VAL A 344 -3.71 -5.39 9.43
C VAL A 344 -2.35 -5.24 10.12
N VAL A 345 -2.34 -4.85 11.39
CA VAL A 345 -1.12 -4.80 12.21
C VAL A 345 -0.48 -6.18 12.31
N LEU A 346 -1.26 -7.21 12.65
CA LEU A 346 -0.74 -8.56 12.82
C LEU A 346 -0.15 -9.13 11.52
N MET A 347 -0.82 -8.90 10.39
CA MET A 347 -0.32 -9.25 9.06
C MET A 347 1.01 -8.52 8.76
N LYS A 348 1.15 -7.27 9.20
CA LYS A 348 2.39 -6.51 9.06
C LYS A 348 3.54 -7.12 9.87
N GLU A 349 3.28 -7.55 11.10
CA GLU A 349 4.26 -8.29 11.90
C GLU A 349 4.72 -9.57 11.18
N PHE A 350 3.78 -10.34 10.62
CA PHE A 350 4.11 -11.56 9.89
C PHE A 350 4.95 -11.34 8.64
N LEU A 351 4.71 -10.27 7.89
CA LEU A 351 5.50 -9.93 6.70
C LEU A 351 6.94 -9.58 7.04
N VAL A 352 7.19 -9.00 8.22
CA VAL A 352 8.53 -8.66 8.73
C VAL A 352 9.17 -9.84 9.49
N GLY A 353 8.46 -10.97 9.63
CA GLY A 353 8.96 -12.17 10.32
C GLY A 353 8.80 -12.15 11.85
N ILE A 354 8.04 -11.20 12.38
CA ILE A 354 7.74 -11.09 13.81
C ILE A 354 6.53 -11.97 14.14
N PHE A 355 6.72 -12.98 14.99
CA PHE A 355 5.66 -13.89 15.42
C PHE A 355 5.44 -13.81 16.93
N ASN A 356 4.83 -12.73 17.40
CA ASN A 356 4.50 -12.58 18.82
C ASN A 356 3.24 -13.39 19.17
N THR A 357 3.39 -14.45 19.98
CA THR A 357 2.28 -15.32 20.39
C THR A 357 1.17 -14.57 21.10
N GLN A 358 1.48 -13.55 21.92
CA GLN A 358 0.45 -12.80 22.65
C GLN A 358 -0.41 -11.97 21.70
N HIS A 359 0.21 -11.30 20.72
CA HIS A 359 -0.52 -10.55 19.68
C HIS A 359 -1.43 -11.48 18.89
N ILE A 360 -0.91 -12.63 18.45
CA ILE A 360 -1.68 -13.63 17.70
C ILE A 360 -2.91 -14.09 18.50
N LEU A 361 -2.74 -14.40 19.79
CA LEU A 361 -3.83 -14.88 20.64
C LEU A 361 -4.92 -13.82 20.86
N VAL A 362 -4.54 -12.57 21.13
CA VAL A 362 -5.49 -11.48 21.33
C VAL A 362 -6.30 -11.19 20.07
N VAL A 363 -5.63 -11.12 18.91
CA VAL A 363 -6.32 -10.89 17.63
C VAL A 363 -7.21 -12.08 17.26
N ALA A 364 -6.75 -13.31 17.50
CA ALA A 364 -7.56 -14.50 17.28
C ALA A 364 -8.82 -14.51 18.17
N ALA A 365 -8.69 -14.15 19.46
CA ALA A 365 -9.82 -14.03 20.36
C ALA A 365 -10.85 -12.99 19.86
N TRP A 366 -10.39 -11.81 19.44
CA TRP A 366 -11.26 -10.79 18.86
C TRP A 366 -11.95 -11.27 17.59
N HIS A 367 -11.26 -11.98 16.70
CA HIS A 367 -11.87 -12.51 15.49
C HIS A 367 -12.90 -13.62 15.74
N ILE A 368 -12.68 -14.48 16.73
CA ILE A 368 -13.69 -15.45 17.17
C ILE A 368 -14.94 -14.71 17.64
N VAL A 369 -14.77 -13.65 18.45
CA VAL A 369 -15.89 -12.81 18.89
C VAL A 369 -16.60 -12.16 17.70
N TYR A 370 -15.87 -11.59 16.74
CA TYR A 370 -16.46 -10.96 15.55
C TYR A 370 -17.25 -11.96 14.69
N VAL A 371 -16.72 -13.17 14.49
CA VAL A 371 -17.40 -14.23 13.75
C VAL A 371 -18.69 -14.68 14.47
N ILE A 372 -18.64 -14.86 15.79
CA ILE A 372 -19.83 -15.24 16.56
C ILE A 372 -20.89 -14.14 16.49
N LEU A 373 -20.50 -12.88 16.73
CA LEU A 373 -21.42 -11.74 16.71
C LEU A 373 -22.04 -11.53 15.32
N SER A 374 -21.25 -11.66 14.25
CA SER A 374 -21.76 -11.48 12.89
C SER A 374 -22.73 -12.60 12.47
N ILE A 375 -22.43 -13.85 12.83
CA ILE A 375 -23.33 -14.99 12.57
C ILE A 375 -24.63 -14.84 13.37
N LEU A 376 -24.55 -14.41 14.63
CA LEU A 376 -25.73 -14.13 15.44
C LEU A 376 -26.56 -12.99 14.83
N PHE A 377 -25.91 -11.96 14.32
CA PHE A 377 -26.58 -10.85 13.65
C PHE A 377 -27.36 -11.31 12.40
N VAL A 378 -26.74 -12.13 11.54
CA VAL A 378 -27.43 -12.74 10.38
C VAL A 378 -28.62 -13.57 10.83
N LYS A 379 -28.43 -14.42 11.86
CA LYS A 379 -29.50 -15.27 12.39
C LYS A 379 -30.69 -14.43 12.88
N ILE A 380 -30.44 -13.32 13.57
CA ILE A 380 -31.49 -12.41 14.04
C ILE A 380 -32.22 -11.78 12.85
N MET A 381 -31.51 -11.31 11.83
CA MET A 381 -32.11 -10.75 10.61
C MET A 381 -32.96 -11.80 9.85
N PHE A 382 -32.48 -13.04 9.72
CA PHE A 382 -33.23 -14.15 9.10
C PHE A 382 -34.45 -14.62 9.90
N SER A 383 -34.53 -14.27 11.19
CA SER A 383 -35.65 -14.67 12.04
C SER A 383 -36.77 -13.62 12.04
N ARG A 384 -36.50 -12.40 11.57
CA ARG A 384 -37.47 -11.28 11.58
C ARG A 384 -38.23 -11.21 10.26
N GLU A 385 -39.53 -11.47 10.34
CA GLU A 385 -40.41 -11.43 9.15
C GLU A 385 -40.51 -10.02 8.57
N GLU A 386 -40.51 -8.99 9.42
CA GLU A 386 -40.49 -7.57 9.01
C GLU A 386 -39.29 -7.23 8.10
N VAL A 387 -38.16 -7.90 8.29
CA VAL A 387 -36.94 -7.67 7.50
C VAL A 387 -36.99 -8.49 6.22
N ILE A 388 -37.44 -9.74 6.31
CA ILE A 388 -37.54 -10.65 5.17
C ILE A 388 -38.56 -10.14 4.13
N PHE A 389 -39.75 -9.73 4.56
CA PHE A 389 -40.83 -9.29 3.66
C PHE A 389 -40.86 -7.78 3.42
N ARG A 390 -39.77 -7.09 3.80
CA ARG A 390 -39.57 -5.68 3.49
C ARG A 390 -39.52 -5.49 1.97
N SER A 391 -40.52 -4.80 1.43
CA SER A 391 -40.74 -4.54 0.00
C SER A 391 -40.55 -3.07 -0.35
#